data_AF-A0A2W6UNF5-F1
#
_entry.id   AF-A0A2W6UNF5-F1
#
_cell.length_a   1.000
_cell.length_b   1.000
_cell.length_c   1.000
_cell.angle_alpha   90.00
_cell.angle_beta   90.00
_cell.angle_gamma   90.00
#
_symmetry.space_group_name_H-M   'P 1'
#
loop_
_entity.id
_entity.type
_entity.pdbx_description
1 polymer ?
#
loop_
_entity_poly.entity_id
_entity_poly.type
_entity_poly.pdbx_seq_one_letter_code
_entity_poly.pdbx_strand_id
1 'polypeptide(L)'
;MTAAGSPPTPAAAAPSTTPPTPPTVRGESEAIVFAVSAGGLGALYGLLIGLLTEDLPMSGDVSFGTLAAAGSGVIAALAAGWGYWRSRHAPGQEWRRALAPWAFTVNTISVVIAHTVLAVLATLVIYLVLSRGFIGLGVITFWSVVLMTVTLGLTAYLVSLSVSRMTTQRMSSLLMAFIVIGTLTAMVTTPDPVWWQIHFSHLGTFWALSSAVFNGTLVAGGLLVTTFAVYIAADMRALVARRKLAYERSPRIVSTLFVLMGFMLAGVGLVPVNVNEPIHNLSASGMALVYVGLLAAGPRILRGMPTFYFLSTWAFLASTVVTVVLFATGYFGLTALEIIVFALIFGWIAVFIRFLGVTGQTE
;
A
#
# COMPACT_ATOMS: atom_id res chain seq x y z
N MET A 1 -51.49 40.17 -19.30
CA MET A 1 -50.27 39.34 -19.46
C MET A 1 -49.19 39.93 -18.58
N THR A 2 -48.99 39.35 -17.39
CA THR A 2 -47.93 39.74 -16.45
C THR A 2 -47.27 38.44 -15.99
N ALA A 3 -46.16 38.07 -16.64
CA ALA A 3 -45.36 36.92 -16.26
C ALA A 3 -44.38 37.36 -15.16
N ALA A 4 -44.63 36.92 -13.93
CA ALA A 4 -43.70 37.07 -12.82
C ALA A 4 -42.57 36.03 -12.96
N GLY A 5 -41.33 36.50 -13.00
CA GLY A 5 -40.14 35.68 -13.11
C GLY A 5 -39.86 34.89 -11.82
N SER A 6 -39.47 33.62 -11.98
CA SER A 6 -39.05 32.72 -10.92
C SER A 6 -37.78 33.21 -10.21
N PRO A 7 -37.61 32.97 -8.89
CA PRO A 7 -36.42 33.37 -8.15
C PRO A 7 -35.20 32.51 -8.53
N PRO A 8 -33.96 33.03 -8.41
CA PRO A 8 -32.75 32.29 -8.74
C PRO A 8 -32.49 31.16 -7.73
N THR A 9 -32.22 29.97 -8.26
CA THR A 9 -31.81 28.78 -7.52
C THR A 9 -30.49 29.03 -6.79
N PRO A 10 -30.29 28.57 -5.53
CA PRO A 10 -29.02 28.76 -4.84
C PRO A 10 -27.90 28.02 -5.58
N ALA A 11 -26.87 28.77 -5.99
CA ALA A 11 -25.66 28.18 -6.55
C ALA A 11 -25.02 27.25 -5.51
N ALA A 12 -24.95 25.95 -5.82
CA ALA A 12 -24.22 24.99 -5.01
C ALA A 12 -22.74 25.44 -4.94
N ALA A 13 -22.27 25.71 -3.72
CA ALA A 13 -20.90 26.11 -3.47
C ALA A 13 -19.94 25.06 -4.03
N ALA A 14 -19.14 25.45 -5.02
CA ALA A 14 -18.09 24.61 -5.57
C ALA A 14 -17.05 24.32 -4.47
N PRO A 15 -16.67 23.06 -4.23
CA PRO A 15 -15.62 22.75 -3.28
C PRO A 15 -14.30 23.33 -3.79
N SER A 16 -13.81 24.38 -3.12
CA SER A 16 -12.50 24.96 -3.31
C SER A 16 -11.43 23.91 -3.01
N THR A 17 -10.66 23.50 -4.00
CA THR A 17 -9.48 22.66 -3.77
C THR A 17 -8.29 23.55 -3.49
N THR A 18 -8.11 23.83 -2.20
CA THR A 18 -6.92 24.41 -1.61
C THR A 18 -5.69 23.54 -1.95
N PRO A 19 -4.47 24.12 -2.08
CA PRO A 19 -3.21 23.36 -2.16
C PRO A 19 -3.12 22.33 -1.02
N PRO A 20 -2.22 21.32 -1.08
CA PRO A 20 -2.08 20.34 0.00
C PRO A 20 -2.02 21.09 1.32
N THR A 21 -3.07 20.93 2.13
CA THR A 21 -3.22 21.72 3.35
C THR A 21 -1.97 21.45 4.18
N PRO A 22 -1.25 22.48 4.64
CA PRO A 22 -0.10 22.27 5.52
C PRO A 22 -0.53 21.38 6.69
N PRO A 23 0.42 20.64 7.30
CA PRO A 23 0.14 19.85 8.48
C PRO A 23 -0.79 20.62 9.40
N THR A 24 -2.03 20.14 9.58
CA THR A 24 -2.90 20.79 10.54
C THR A 24 -2.25 20.52 11.89
N VAL A 25 -1.94 21.57 12.64
CA VAL A 25 -1.35 21.46 14.00
C VAL A 25 -2.09 20.41 14.82
N ARG A 26 -3.40 20.29 14.60
CA ARG A 26 -4.27 19.25 15.14
C ARG A 26 -3.85 17.81 14.82
N GLY A 27 -3.56 17.48 13.56
CA GLY A 27 -3.15 16.13 13.16
C GLY A 27 -1.80 15.71 13.74
N GLU A 28 -0.86 16.65 13.87
CA GLU A 28 0.45 16.38 14.51
C GLU A 28 0.32 16.24 16.02
N SER A 29 -0.46 17.12 16.66
CA SER A 29 -0.74 17.05 18.10
C SER A 29 -1.39 15.73 18.48
N GLU A 30 -2.37 15.27 17.70
CA GLU A 30 -3.03 13.98 17.92
C GLU A 30 -2.07 12.79 17.73
N ALA A 31 -1.21 12.84 16.71
CA ALA A 31 -0.19 11.80 16.50
C ALA A 31 0.79 11.72 17.68
N ILE A 32 1.17 12.87 18.25
CA ILE A 32 2.03 12.94 19.45
C ILE A 32 1.32 12.36 20.67
N VAL A 33 0.05 12.70 20.89
CA VAL A 33 -0.73 12.15 22.02
C VAL A 33 -0.85 10.63 21.90
N PHE A 34 -1.11 10.11 20.71
CA PHE A 34 -1.17 8.67 20.47
C PHE A 34 0.20 8.01 20.69
N ALA A 35 1.28 8.65 20.24
CA ALA A 35 2.65 8.18 20.45
C ALA A 35 3.04 8.13 21.93
N VAL A 36 2.73 9.17 22.72
CA VAL A 36 3.01 9.19 24.17
C VAL A 36 2.19 8.11 24.88
N SER A 37 0.92 7.94 24.51
CA SER A 37 0.06 6.91 25.10
C SER A 37 0.55 5.49 24.78
N ALA A 38 0.89 5.23 23.52
CA ALA A 38 1.44 3.95 23.09
C ALA A 38 2.83 3.71 23.69
N GLY A 39 3.65 4.74 23.85
CA GLY A 39 4.93 4.67 24.54
C GLY A 39 4.76 4.30 26.01
N GLY A 40 3.79 4.90 26.72
CA GLY A 40 3.46 4.53 28.09
C GLY A 40 3.00 3.08 28.23
N LEU A 41 2.15 2.60 27.30
CA LEU A 41 1.79 1.18 27.23
C LEU A 41 3.00 0.29 26.92
N GLY A 42 3.90 0.77 26.06
CA GLY A 42 5.17 0.12 25.75
C GLY A 42 6.08 0.02 26.98
N ALA A 43 6.15 1.05 27.81
CA ALA A 43 6.91 1.04 29.06
C ALA A 43 6.38 -0.04 30.01
N LEU A 44 5.06 -0.11 30.19
CA LEU A 44 4.42 -1.13 31.00
C LEU A 44 4.66 -2.54 30.44
N TYR A 45 4.49 -2.71 29.13
CA TYR A 45 4.70 -3.99 28.47
C TYR A 45 6.17 -4.46 28.57
N GLY A 46 7.11 -3.56 28.34
CA GLY A 46 8.54 -3.81 28.52
C GLY A 46 8.92 -4.11 29.96
N LEU A 47 8.27 -3.46 30.94
CA LEU A 47 8.48 -3.74 32.36
C LEU A 47 8.00 -5.16 32.71
N LEU A 48 6.80 -5.53 32.28
CA LEU A 48 6.25 -6.87 32.51
C LEU A 48 7.15 -7.95 31.91
N ILE A 49 7.59 -7.78 30.65
CA ILE A 49 8.53 -8.70 30.01
C ILE A 49 9.83 -8.78 30.81
N GLY A 50 10.42 -7.63 31.14
CA GLY A 50 11.71 -7.58 31.82
C GLY A 50 11.70 -8.09 33.27
N LEU A 51 10.52 -8.25 33.89
CA LEU A 51 10.36 -8.87 35.21
C LEU A 51 10.04 -10.37 35.11
N LEU A 52 9.40 -10.81 34.03
CA LEU A 52 8.98 -12.20 33.83
C LEU A 52 10.06 -13.05 33.14
N THR A 53 10.93 -12.43 32.36
CA THR A 53 11.98 -13.09 31.60
C THR A 53 13.30 -12.36 31.77
N GLU A 54 14.32 -13.07 32.24
CA GLU A 54 15.69 -12.56 32.34
C GLU A 54 16.39 -12.69 30.97
N ASP A 55 17.09 -11.62 30.56
CA ASP A 55 18.03 -11.59 29.44
C ASP A 55 17.54 -12.15 28.10
N LEU A 56 16.39 -11.66 27.62
CA LEU A 56 15.89 -12.04 26.29
C LEU A 56 16.87 -11.63 25.17
N PRO A 57 17.12 -12.51 24.18
CA PRO A 57 17.87 -12.13 23.00
C PRO A 57 17.11 -11.06 22.19
N MET A 58 17.83 -10.20 21.48
CA MET A 58 17.20 -9.15 20.66
C MET A 58 16.40 -9.71 19.48
N SER A 59 16.85 -10.81 18.86
CA SER A 59 16.21 -11.43 17.68
C SER A 59 16.22 -12.96 17.76
N GLY A 60 15.33 -13.61 17.02
CA GLY A 60 15.14 -15.07 17.02
C GLY A 60 13.68 -15.42 17.28
N ASP A 61 13.35 -16.70 17.37
CA ASP A 61 11.96 -17.19 17.44
C ASP A 61 11.24 -16.70 18.70
N VAL A 62 11.90 -16.79 19.87
CA VAL A 62 11.41 -16.21 21.14
C VAL A 62 12.41 -15.15 21.57
N SER A 63 12.13 -13.91 21.16
CA SER A 63 13.04 -12.78 21.35
C SER A 63 12.31 -11.50 21.69
N PHE A 64 13.03 -10.54 22.26
CA PHE A 64 12.49 -9.21 22.51
C PHE A 64 11.93 -8.58 21.22
N GLY A 65 12.62 -8.76 20.08
CA GLY A 65 12.17 -8.27 18.79
C GLY A 65 10.83 -8.86 18.33
N THR A 66 10.57 -10.14 18.57
CA THR A 66 9.26 -10.76 18.25
C THR A 66 8.13 -10.23 19.12
N LEU A 67 8.38 -10.02 20.43
CA LEU A 67 7.41 -9.44 21.36
C LEU A 67 7.14 -7.96 21.03
N ALA A 68 8.18 -7.21 20.70
CA ALA A 68 8.08 -5.83 20.25
C ALA A 68 7.30 -5.73 18.93
N ALA A 69 7.55 -6.64 17.97
CA ALA A 69 6.81 -6.68 16.73
C ALA A 69 5.32 -6.98 16.93
N ALA A 70 4.96 -7.88 17.84
CA ALA A 70 3.57 -8.13 18.21
C ALA A 70 2.90 -6.88 18.80
N GLY A 71 3.57 -6.19 19.73
CA GLY A 71 3.10 -4.92 20.28
C GLY A 71 2.94 -3.84 19.20
N SER A 72 3.93 -3.70 18.32
CA SER A 72 3.89 -2.78 17.17
C SER A 72 2.72 -3.08 16.25
N GLY A 73 2.43 -4.36 15.99
CA GLY A 73 1.28 -4.79 15.19
C GLY A 73 -0.04 -4.33 15.79
N VAL A 74 -0.25 -4.56 17.10
CA VAL A 74 -1.47 -4.12 17.80
C VAL A 74 -1.61 -2.60 17.76
N ILE A 75 -0.55 -1.86 18.10
CA ILE A 75 -0.56 -0.40 18.08
C ILE A 75 -0.79 0.15 16.67
N ALA A 76 -0.14 -0.43 15.67
CA ALA A 76 -0.34 -0.04 14.27
C ALA A 76 -1.77 -0.31 13.80
N ALA A 77 -2.38 -1.43 14.17
CA ALA A 77 -3.76 -1.74 13.82
C ALA A 77 -4.74 -0.72 14.42
N LEU A 78 -4.58 -0.40 15.71
CA LEU A 78 -5.40 0.59 16.41
C LEU A 78 -5.21 2.00 15.83
N ALA A 79 -3.95 2.43 15.64
CA ALA A 79 -3.60 3.72 15.06
C ALA A 79 -4.18 3.87 13.64
N ALA A 80 -3.99 2.85 12.80
CA ALA A 80 -4.43 2.87 11.41
C ALA A 80 -5.96 2.87 11.34
N GLY A 81 -6.64 2.03 12.12
CA GLY A 81 -8.10 1.93 12.12
C GLY A 81 -8.75 3.23 12.58
N TRP A 82 -8.32 3.75 13.74
CA TRP A 82 -8.83 5.00 14.28
C TRP A 82 -8.51 6.20 13.38
N GLY A 83 -7.25 6.32 12.97
CA GLY A 83 -6.80 7.45 12.16
C GLY A 83 -7.44 7.47 10.78
N TYR A 84 -7.57 6.31 10.13
CA TYR A 84 -8.25 6.20 8.82
C TYR A 84 -9.76 6.46 8.92
N TRP A 85 -10.40 6.01 10.01
CA TRP A 85 -11.81 6.31 10.27
C TRP A 85 -12.03 7.81 10.46
N ARG A 86 -11.23 8.42 11.32
CA ARG A 86 -11.33 9.83 11.69
C ARG A 86 -11.04 10.75 10.50
N SER A 87 -10.04 10.42 9.69
CA SER A 87 -9.58 11.28 8.59
C SER A 87 -10.66 11.56 7.54
N ARG A 88 -11.77 10.79 7.50
CA ARG A 88 -12.93 11.08 6.62
C ARG A 88 -13.63 12.41 6.92
N HIS A 89 -13.40 12.98 8.11
CA HIS A 89 -13.92 14.29 8.52
C HIS A 89 -12.90 15.42 8.34
N ALA A 90 -11.71 15.12 7.83
CA ALA A 90 -10.71 16.15 7.55
C ALA A 90 -11.07 16.93 6.27
N PRO A 91 -10.71 18.23 6.19
CA PRO A 91 -10.88 19.01 4.98
C PRO A 91 -10.27 18.30 3.76
N GLY A 92 -11.01 18.27 2.64
CA GLY A 92 -10.58 17.59 1.41
C GLY A 92 -10.76 16.06 1.38
N GLN A 93 -11.09 15.43 2.51
CA GLN A 93 -11.36 13.98 2.61
C GLN A 93 -12.86 13.66 2.72
N GLU A 94 -13.70 14.68 2.68
CA GLU A 94 -15.14 14.58 2.91
C GLU A 94 -15.86 13.68 1.91
N TRP A 95 -15.31 13.55 0.70
CA TRP A 95 -15.81 12.64 -0.33
C TRP A 95 -15.88 11.18 0.17
N ARG A 96 -15.04 10.80 1.13
CA ARG A 96 -15.05 9.46 1.75
C ARG A 96 -16.31 9.19 2.57
N ARG A 97 -17.04 10.24 2.98
CA ARG A 97 -18.34 10.11 3.67
C ARG A 97 -19.47 9.68 2.72
N ALA A 98 -19.30 9.94 1.42
CA ALA A 98 -20.24 9.53 0.39
C ALA A 98 -20.01 8.08 -0.10
N LEU A 99 -18.97 7.39 0.41
CA LEU A 99 -18.73 5.99 0.09
C LEU A 99 -19.79 5.10 0.74
N ALA A 100 -20.17 4.04 0.04
CA ALA A 100 -20.99 2.99 0.63
C ALA A 100 -20.29 2.39 1.87
N PRO A 101 -21.03 2.05 2.94
CA PRO A 101 -20.42 1.57 4.18
C PRO A 101 -19.50 0.37 4.00
N TRP A 102 -19.89 -0.60 3.15
CA TRP A 102 -19.07 -1.78 2.87
C TRP A 102 -17.73 -1.43 2.20
N ALA A 103 -17.74 -0.47 1.25
CA ALA A 103 -16.52 -0.06 0.54
C ALA A 103 -15.58 0.68 1.49
N PHE A 104 -16.13 1.50 2.38
CA PHE A 104 -15.36 2.15 3.42
C PHE A 104 -14.73 1.13 4.39
N THR A 105 -15.48 0.10 4.79
CA THR A 105 -14.98 -0.98 5.64
C THR A 105 -13.84 -1.73 4.97
N VAL A 106 -14.00 -2.13 3.71
CA VAL A 106 -12.94 -2.81 2.92
C VAL A 106 -11.68 -1.95 2.85
N ASN A 107 -11.82 -0.66 2.55
CA ASN A 107 -10.70 0.28 2.50
C ASN A 107 -10.00 0.42 3.86
N THR A 108 -10.79 0.42 4.95
CA THR A 108 -10.24 0.51 6.32
C THR A 108 -9.45 -0.74 6.66
N ILE A 109 -10.02 -1.92 6.41
CA ILE A 109 -9.34 -3.21 6.63
C ILE A 109 -8.04 -3.27 5.83
N SER A 110 -8.07 -2.85 4.56
CA SER A 110 -6.89 -2.80 3.70
C SER A 110 -5.75 -1.96 4.29
N VAL A 111 -6.06 -0.72 4.69
CA VAL A 111 -5.08 0.20 5.27
C VAL A 111 -4.57 -0.31 6.62
N VAL A 112 -5.43 -0.90 7.44
CA VAL A 112 -5.06 -1.51 8.72
C VAL A 112 -4.09 -2.67 8.52
N ILE A 113 -4.41 -3.62 7.63
CA ILE A 113 -3.54 -4.77 7.33
C ILE A 113 -2.16 -4.29 6.86
N ALA A 114 -2.14 -3.33 5.92
CA ALA A 114 -0.89 -2.81 5.37
C ALA A 114 0.04 -2.22 6.45
N HIS A 115 -0.49 -1.33 7.30
CA HIS A 115 0.31 -0.70 8.35
C HIS A 115 0.70 -1.69 9.44
N THR A 116 -0.18 -2.63 9.77
CA THR A 116 0.09 -3.66 10.79
C THR A 116 1.27 -4.53 10.35
N VAL A 117 1.19 -5.08 9.14
CA VAL A 117 2.25 -5.96 8.62
C VAL A 117 3.54 -5.19 8.40
N LEU A 118 3.50 -3.97 7.86
CA LEU A 118 4.71 -3.14 7.72
C LEU A 118 5.35 -2.82 9.07
N ALA A 119 4.56 -2.52 10.09
CA ALA A 119 5.07 -2.25 11.43
C ALA A 119 5.72 -3.50 12.05
N VAL A 120 5.08 -4.66 11.91
CA VAL A 120 5.63 -5.95 12.35
C VAL A 120 6.96 -6.22 11.65
N LEU A 121 6.98 -6.20 10.31
CA LEU A 121 8.18 -6.50 9.52
C LEU A 121 9.31 -5.50 9.79
N ALA A 122 9.01 -4.20 9.84
CA ALA A 122 10.00 -3.18 10.16
C ALA A 122 10.59 -3.39 11.56
N THR A 123 9.75 -3.71 12.55
CA THR A 123 10.20 -3.98 13.92
C THR A 123 11.12 -5.20 13.96
N LEU A 124 10.72 -6.31 13.34
CA LEU A 124 11.55 -7.52 13.26
C LEU A 124 12.90 -7.25 12.59
N VAL A 125 12.92 -6.53 11.47
CA VAL A 125 14.15 -6.18 10.76
C VAL A 125 15.05 -5.28 11.60
N ILE A 126 14.50 -4.28 12.28
CA ILE A 126 15.29 -3.39 13.14
C ILE A 126 15.96 -4.19 14.27
N TYR A 127 15.23 -5.04 14.97
CA TYR A 127 15.82 -5.84 16.06
C TYR A 127 16.78 -6.93 15.55
N LEU A 128 16.55 -7.46 14.35
CA LEU A 128 17.51 -8.34 13.68
C LEU A 128 18.82 -7.59 13.37
N VAL A 129 18.75 -6.37 12.83
CA VAL A 129 19.96 -5.58 12.56
C VAL A 129 20.69 -5.22 13.86
N LEU A 130 19.95 -4.82 14.91
CA LEU A 130 20.53 -4.54 16.22
C LEU A 130 21.21 -5.76 16.82
N SER A 131 20.61 -6.95 16.73
CA SER A 131 21.22 -8.17 17.26
C SER A 131 22.52 -8.55 16.55
N ARG A 132 22.64 -8.24 15.25
CA ARG A 132 23.88 -8.42 14.48
C ARG A 132 24.95 -7.40 14.84
N GLY A 133 24.57 -6.20 15.29
CA GLY A 133 25.50 -5.18 15.76
C GLY A 133 25.94 -5.38 17.22
N PHE A 134 25.05 -5.86 18.08
CA PHE A 134 25.27 -6.07 19.51
C PHE A 134 25.27 -7.55 19.88
N ILE A 135 26.30 -8.26 19.42
CA ILE A 135 26.42 -9.72 19.57
C ILE A 135 26.49 -10.08 21.06
N GLY A 136 25.61 -10.99 21.49
CA GLY A 136 25.56 -11.49 22.88
C GLY A 136 24.92 -10.53 23.89
N LEU A 137 24.43 -9.37 23.46
CA LEU A 137 23.76 -8.42 24.35
C LEU A 137 22.31 -8.85 24.62
N GLY A 138 22.06 -9.37 25.82
CA GLY A 138 20.71 -9.61 26.33
C GLY A 138 19.98 -8.30 26.65
N VAL A 139 18.65 -8.34 26.54
CA VAL A 139 17.80 -7.19 26.88
C VAL A 139 17.37 -7.29 28.35
N ILE A 140 18.15 -6.66 29.24
CA ILE A 140 17.79 -6.51 30.66
C ILE A 140 16.52 -5.66 30.83
N THR A 141 15.90 -5.71 32.02
CA THR A 141 14.66 -4.99 32.35
C THR A 141 14.68 -3.51 31.95
N PHE A 142 15.77 -2.80 32.24
CA PHE A 142 15.92 -1.38 31.86
C PHE A 142 15.78 -1.17 30.35
N TRP A 143 16.52 -1.95 29.54
CA TRP A 143 16.45 -1.84 28.08
C TRP A 143 15.12 -2.34 27.53
N SER A 144 14.51 -3.34 28.16
CA SER A 144 13.17 -3.81 27.78
C SER A 144 12.14 -2.68 27.86
N VAL A 145 12.12 -1.94 28.97
CA VAL A 145 11.24 -0.77 29.16
C VAL A 145 11.54 0.33 28.13
N VAL A 146 12.81 0.73 28.02
CA VAL A 146 13.20 1.84 27.13
C VAL A 146 12.92 1.52 25.66
N LEU A 147 13.37 0.37 25.18
CA LEU A 147 13.23 -0.02 23.79
C LEU A 147 11.76 -0.26 23.43
N MET A 148 10.96 -0.87 24.31
CA MET A 148 9.54 -1.09 24.03
C MET A 148 8.75 0.24 24.01
N THR A 149 9.08 1.17 24.91
CA THR A 149 8.51 2.53 24.92
C THR A 149 8.76 3.23 23.58
N VAL A 150 10.02 3.22 23.13
CA VAL A 150 10.42 3.87 21.88
C VAL A 150 9.77 3.20 20.69
N THR A 151 9.80 1.87 20.62
CA THR A 151 9.25 1.11 19.50
C THR A 151 7.75 1.34 19.36
N LEU A 152 6.96 1.16 20.42
CA LEU A 152 5.50 1.34 20.33
C LEU A 152 5.12 2.80 20.12
N GLY A 153 5.82 3.74 20.76
CA GLY A 153 5.59 5.18 20.57
C GLY A 153 5.89 5.63 19.14
N LEU A 154 7.00 5.17 18.56
CA LEU A 154 7.38 5.50 17.18
C LEU A 154 6.43 4.85 16.17
N THR A 155 6.03 3.59 16.38
CA THR A 155 5.01 2.93 15.54
C THR A 155 3.70 3.72 15.55
N ALA A 156 3.20 4.09 16.72
CA ALA A 156 2.02 4.91 16.89
C ALA A 156 2.14 6.25 16.13
N TYR A 157 3.26 6.95 16.27
CA TYR A 157 3.51 8.23 15.61
C TYR A 157 3.51 8.11 14.08
N LEU A 158 4.33 7.20 13.54
CA LEU A 158 4.50 7.03 12.10
C LEU A 158 3.21 6.58 11.42
N VAL A 159 2.50 5.62 12.02
CA VAL A 159 1.23 5.12 11.47
C VAL A 159 0.16 6.22 11.51
N SER A 160 0.05 6.96 12.63
CA SER A 160 -0.92 8.07 12.75
C SER A 160 -0.66 9.17 11.72
N LEU A 161 0.60 9.52 11.48
CA LEU A 161 0.98 10.49 10.43
C LEU A 161 0.69 9.97 9.02
N SER A 162 0.92 8.68 8.78
CA SER A 162 0.63 8.06 7.48
C SER A 162 -0.86 8.11 7.16
N VAL A 163 -1.72 7.66 8.09
CA VAL A 163 -3.17 7.54 7.84
C VAL A 163 -3.93 8.86 7.89
N SER A 164 -3.46 9.83 8.69
CA SER A 164 -4.13 11.14 8.82
C SER A 164 -4.12 11.96 7.53
N ARG A 165 -3.21 11.66 6.58
CA ARG A 165 -3.02 12.43 5.34
C ARG A 165 -3.18 11.59 4.08
N MET A 166 -3.98 10.53 4.13
CA MET A 166 -4.05 9.55 3.04
C MET A 166 -4.55 10.15 1.72
N THR A 167 -3.66 10.27 0.73
CA THR A 167 -3.97 10.68 -0.65
C THR A 167 -3.68 9.53 -1.62
N THR A 168 -4.09 9.67 -2.88
CA THR A 168 -3.76 8.72 -3.97
C THR A 168 -2.26 8.46 -4.06
N GLN A 169 -1.43 9.51 -3.95
CA GLN A 169 0.02 9.37 -3.96
C GLN A 169 0.56 8.61 -2.74
N ARG A 170 0.05 8.91 -1.54
CA ARG A 170 0.46 8.17 -0.32
C ARG A 170 0.02 6.71 -0.34
N MET A 171 -1.18 6.42 -0.83
CA MET A 171 -1.67 5.05 -1.02
C MET A 171 -0.76 4.26 -1.97
N SER A 172 -0.27 4.89 -3.04
CA SER A 172 0.68 4.24 -3.93
C SER A 172 2.06 4.05 -3.30
N SER A 173 2.59 5.03 -2.57
CA SER A 173 3.84 4.84 -1.82
C SER A 173 3.71 3.73 -0.78
N LEU A 174 2.57 3.65 -0.09
CA LEU A 174 2.27 2.59 0.87
C LEU A 174 2.22 1.22 0.18
N LEU A 175 1.50 1.11 -0.94
CA LEU A 175 1.43 -0.10 -1.75
C LEU A 175 2.82 -0.54 -2.23
N MET A 176 3.62 0.39 -2.76
CA MET A 176 5.00 0.11 -3.20
C MET A 176 5.86 -0.40 -2.06
N ALA A 177 5.87 0.31 -0.92
CA ALA A 177 6.62 -0.10 0.25
C ALA A 177 6.18 -1.48 0.74
N PHE A 178 4.87 -1.73 0.76
CA PHE A 178 4.29 -3.00 1.17
C PHE A 178 4.77 -4.18 0.29
N ILE A 179 4.63 -4.05 -1.03
CA ILE A 179 5.04 -5.09 -1.98
C ILE A 179 6.55 -5.31 -1.94
N VAL A 180 7.36 -4.24 -1.91
CA VAL A 180 8.82 -4.35 -1.89
C VAL A 180 9.31 -4.98 -0.59
N ILE A 181 8.86 -4.49 0.57
CA ILE A 181 9.30 -5.01 1.87
C ILE A 181 8.84 -6.46 2.04
N GLY A 182 7.60 -6.79 1.67
CA GLY A 182 7.09 -8.15 1.74
C GLY A 182 7.86 -9.11 0.83
N THR A 183 8.11 -8.71 -0.43
CA THR A 183 8.88 -9.52 -1.38
C THR A 183 10.32 -9.75 -0.91
N LEU A 184 11.02 -8.70 -0.49
CA LEU A 184 12.39 -8.82 0.01
C LEU A 184 12.46 -9.70 1.27
N THR A 185 11.47 -9.57 2.15
CA THR A 185 11.37 -10.45 3.33
C THR A 185 11.20 -11.90 2.91
N ALA A 186 10.34 -12.20 1.93
CA ALA A 186 10.18 -13.55 1.41
C ALA A 186 11.48 -14.10 0.76
N MET A 187 12.20 -13.25 0.02
CA MET A 187 13.49 -13.61 -0.59
C MET A 187 14.56 -13.97 0.43
N VAL A 188 14.61 -13.27 1.57
CA VAL A 188 15.62 -13.51 2.60
C VAL A 188 15.25 -14.70 3.49
N THR A 189 13.96 -15.00 3.62
CA THR A 189 13.44 -16.06 4.50
C THR A 189 13.15 -17.38 3.76
N THR A 190 13.43 -17.43 2.45
CA THR A 190 13.21 -18.63 1.64
C THR A 190 14.18 -19.75 2.04
N PRO A 191 13.70 -21.00 2.15
CA PRO A 191 14.58 -22.14 2.41
C PRO A 191 15.41 -22.57 1.19
N ASP A 192 15.02 -22.17 -0.02
CA ASP A 192 15.70 -22.53 -1.26
C ASP A 192 16.66 -21.40 -1.70
N PRO A 193 17.99 -21.59 -1.64
CA PRO A 193 18.96 -20.55 -1.99
C PRO A 193 19.01 -20.25 -3.51
N VAL A 194 18.48 -21.14 -4.35
CA VAL A 194 18.48 -21.00 -5.82
C VAL A 194 17.05 -20.84 -6.37
N TRP A 195 16.11 -20.43 -5.52
CA TRP A 195 14.69 -20.23 -5.86
C TRP A 195 14.46 -19.45 -7.17
N TRP A 196 15.34 -18.49 -7.46
CA TRP A 196 15.27 -17.58 -8.59
C TRP A 196 15.47 -18.28 -9.95
N GLN A 197 15.93 -19.53 -9.97
CA GLN A 197 16.08 -20.31 -11.21
C GLN A 197 14.75 -20.90 -11.72
N ILE A 198 13.71 -20.90 -10.89
CA ILE A 198 12.41 -21.52 -11.21
C ILE A 198 11.45 -20.46 -11.75
N HIS A 199 10.81 -19.73 -10.85
CA HIS A 199 9.93 -18.58 -11.12
C HIS A 199 9.81 -17.74 -9.85
N PHE A 200 9.49 -16.46 -9.98
CA PHE A 200 9.31 -15.51 -8.88
C PHE A 200 8.26 -15.98 -7.87
N SER A 201 7.16 -16.57 -8.36
CA SER A 201 6.11 -17.14 -7.51
C SER A 201 6.56 -18.36 -6.70
N HIS A 202 7.79 -18.86 -6.88
CA HIS A 202 8.33 -19.99 -6.11
C HIS A 202 8.51 -19.61 -4.64
N LEU A 203 8.72 -18.33 -4.35
CA LEU A 203 8.73 -17.79 -2.98
C LEU A 203 7.45 -18.17 -2.19
N GLY A 204 6.34 -18.42 -2.90
CA GLY A 204 5.03 -18.78 -2.36
C GLY A 204 4.74 -20.28 -2.20
N THR A 205 5.66 -21.20 -2.54
CA THR A 205 5.33 -22.64 -2.68
C THR A 205 5.73 -23.51 -1.47
N PHE A 206 6.38 -22.94 -0.48
CA PHE A 206 6.95 -23.64 0.68
C PHE A 206 5.99 -23.69 1.87
N TRP A 207 6.28 -24.60 2.81
CA TRP A 207 5.72 -24.60 4.16
C TRP A 207 6.60 -23.78 5.12
N ALA A 208 6.93 -22.56 4.71
CA ALA A 208 7.88 -21.70 5.41
C ALA A 208 7.37 -20.25 5.53
N LEU A 209 8.05 -19.46 6.36
CA LEU A 209 7.76 -18.04 6.54
C LEU A 209 7.76 -17.27 5.22
N SER A 210 8.66 -17.62 4.28
CA SER A 210 8.73 -16.99 2.96
C SER A 210 7.41 -17.04 2.22
N SER A 211 6.71 -18.18 2.26
CA SER A 211 5.44 -18.37 1.55
C SER A 211 4.29 -17.67 2.22
N ALA A 212 4.22 -17.67 3.56
CA ALA A 212 3.24 -16.89 4.29
C ALA A 212 3.41 -15.38 4.01
N VAL A 213 4.65 -14.89 3.99
CA VAL A 213 4.95 -13.47 3.73
C VAL A 213 4.70 -13.13 2.26
N PHE A 214 5.18 -13.93 1.30
CA PHE A 214 5.00 -13.67 -0.13
C PHE A 214 3.51 -13.67 -0.50
N ASN A 215 2.81 -14.78 -0.24
CA ASN A 215 1.40 -14.94 -0.59
C ASN A 215 0.54 -13.92 0.17
N GLY A 216 0.78 -13.74 1.47
CA GLY A 216 0.09 -12.74 2.28
C GLY A 216 0.29 -11.31 1.75
N THR A 217 1.49 -10.99 1.28
CA THR A 217 1.80 -9.71 0.63
C THR A 217 1.02 -9.52 -0.68
N LEU A 218 0.89 -10.57 -1.51
CA LEU A 218 0.09 -10.47 -2.73
C LEU A 218 -1.41 -10.32 -2.44
N VAL A 219 -1.95 -11.04 -1.44
CA VAL A 219 -3.36 -10.92 -1.02
C VAL A 219 -3.66 -9.53 -0.48
N ALA A 220 -2.88 -9.07 0.51
CA ALA A 220 -3.06 -7.74 1.08
C ALA A 220 -2.73 -6.62 0.09
N GLY A 221 -1.76 -6.83 -0.80
CA GLY A 221 -1.41 -5.95 -1.90
C GLY A 221 -2.55 -5.81 -2.91
N GLY A 222 -3.22 -6.91 -3.27
CA GLY A 222 -4.42 -6.90 -4.11
C GLY A 222 -5.54 -6.10 -3.48
N LEU A 223 -5.79 -6.28 -2.17
CA LEU A 223 -6.75 -5.50 -1.42
C LEU A 223 -6.41 -3.99 -1.37
N LEU A 224 -5.11 -3.66 -1.24
CA LEU A 224 -4.62 -2.28 -1.31
C LEU A 224 -4.80 -1.68 -2.71
N VAL A 225 -4.58 -2.43 -3.78
CA VAL A 225 -4.83 -2.00 -5.16
C VAL A 225 -6.33 -1.70 -5.36
N THR A 226 -7.22 -2.55 -4.83
CA THR A 226 -8.67 -2.32 -4.87
C THR A 226 -9.06 -1.05 -4.09
N THR A 227 -8.49 -0.84 -2.90
CA THR A 227 -8.70 0.38 -2.11
C THR A 227 -8.19 1.61 -2.86
N PHE A 228 -7.01 1.50 -3.44
CA PHE A 228 -6.36 2.53 -4.23
C PHE A 228 -7.19 2.91 -5.47
N ALA A 229 -7.89 1.97 -6.10
CA ALA A 229 -8.81 2.24 -7.21
C ALA A 229 -9.93 3.22 -6.82
N VAL A 230 -10.40 3.21 -5.56
CA VAL A 230 -11.40 4.15 -5.04
C VAL A 230 -10.85 5.58 -5.01
N TYR A 231 -9.58 5.75 -4.64
CA TYR A 231 -8.90 7.04 -4.64
C TYR A 231 -8.68 7.57 -6.06
N ILE A 232 -8.22 6.71 -6.99
CA ILE A 232 -8.13 7.07 -8.41
C ILE A 232 -9.50 7.53 -8.94
N ALA A 233 -10.57 6.79 -8.62
CA ALA A 233 -11.91 7.15 -9.08
C ALA A 233 -12.34 8.54 -8.58
N ALA A 234 -12.02 8.88 -7.33
CA ALA A 234 -12.32 10.18 -6.74
C ALA A 234 -11.56 11.30 -7.47
N ASP A 235 -10.26 11.16 -7.65
CA ASP A 235 -9.42 12.14 -8.35
C ASP A 235 -9.86 12.33 -9.82
N MET A 236 -10.11 11.23 -10.53
CA MET A 236 -10.56 11.28 -11.92
C MET A 236 -11.95 11.91 -12.05
N ARG A 237 -12.88 11.67 -11.12
CA ARG A 237 -14.19 12.35 -11.10
C ARG A 237 -14.02 13.86 -10.95
N ALA A 238 -13.08 14.32 -10.12
CA ALA A 238 -12.76 15.74 -10.00
C ALA A 238 -12.23 16.31 -11.33
N LEU A 239 -11.39 15.57 -12.06
CA LEU A 239 -10.91 15.98 -13.38
C LEU A 239 -12.02 16.03 -14.45
N VAL A 240 -12.95 15.08 -14.44
CA VAL A 240 -14.14 15.10 -15.31
C VAL A 240 -15.03 16.31 -14.99
N ALA A 241 -15.30 16.58 -13.72
CA ALA A 241 -16.10 17.74 -13.29
C ALA A 241 -15.48 19.08 -13.75
N ARG A 242 -14.15 19.14 -13.84
CA ARG A 242 -13.40 20.30 -14.36
C ARG A 242 -13.23 20.31 -15.88
N ARG A 243 -13.85 19.37 -16.59
CA ARG A 243 -13.72 19.19 -18.05
C ARG A 243 -12.29 18.99 -18.55
N LYS A 244 -11.36 18.54 -17.68
CA LYS A 244 -9.98 18.20 -18.06
C LYS A 244 -9.91 16.84 -18.74
N LEU A 245 -10.74 15.88 -18.31
CA LEU A 245 -10.89 14.59 -19.00
C LEU A 245 -12.08 14.66 -19.96
N ALA A 246 -11.85 14.28 -21.21
CA ALA A 246 -12.86 14.36 -22.26
C ALA A 246 -13.90 13.23 -22.20
N TYR A 247 -13.58 12.12 -21.55
CA TYR A 247 -14.45 10.94 -21.49
C TYR A 247 -15.01 10.75 -20.08
N GLU A 248 -16.33 10.90 -19.92
CA GLU A 248 -16.98 10.91 -18.60
C GLU A 248 -16.94 9.55 -17.90
N ARG A 249 -16.84 8.46 -18.67
CA ARG A 249 -16.80 7.09 -18.13
C ARG A 249 -15.42 6.66 -17.65
N SER A 250 -14.38 7.47 -17.89
CA SER A 250 -13.00 7.12 -17.53
C SER A 250 -12.77 6.78 -16.06
N PRO A 251 -13.33 7.52 -15.08
CA PRO A 251 -13.17 7.17 -13.67
C PRO A 251 -13.71 5.77 -13.36
N ARG A 252 -14.84 5.38 -13.97
CA ARG A 252 -15.45 4.06 -13.78
C ARG A 252 -14.62 2.97 -14.45
N ILE A 253 -14.23 3.17 -15.70
CA ILE A 253 -13.47 2.15 -16.46
C ILE A 253 -12.12 1.89 -15.79
N VAL A 254 -11.35 2.95 -15.52
CA VAL A 254 -10.01 2.82 -14.93
C VAL A 254 -10.10 2.19 -13.55
N SER A 255 -11.01 2.65 -12.67
CA SER A 255 -11.15 2.05 -11.35
C SER A 255 -11.59 0.58 -11.41
N THR A 256 -12.49 0.19 -12.31
CA THR A 256 -12.86 -1.22 -12.49
C THR A 256 -11.67 -2.07 -12.95
N LEU A 257 -10.83 -1.57 -13.86
CA LEU A 257 -9.63 -2.29 -14.30
C LEU A 257 -8.60 -2.43 -13.16
N PHE A 258 -8.41 -1.41 -12.34
CA PHE A 258 -7.58 -1.50 -11.14
C PHE A 258 -8.14 -2.48 -10.12
N VAL A 259 -9.45 -2.49 -9.88
CA VAL A 259 -10.10 -3.47 -9.00
C VAL A 259 -9.89 -4.89 -9.53
N LEU A 260 -10.03 -5.11 -10.84
CA LEU A 260 -9.77 -6.39 -11.48
C LEU A 260 -8.30 -6.82 -11.31
N MET A 261 -7.35 -5.92 -11.52
CA MET A 261 -5.93 -6.19 -11.25
C MET A 261 -5.68 -6.51 -9.78
N GLY A 262 -6.34 -5.83 -8.84
CA GLY A 262 -6.26 -6.12 -7.41
C GLY A 262 -6.77 -7.53 -7.07
N PHE A 263 -7.89 -7.95 -7.67
CA PHE A 263 -8.38 -9.32 -7.54
C PHE A 263 -7.43 -10.35 -8.13
N MET A 264 -6.87 -10.08 -9.30
CA MET A 264 -5.89 -10.98 -9.94
C MET A 264 -4.61 -11.09 -9.11
N LEU A 265 -4.09 -9.97 -8.57
CA LEU A 265 -2.94 -9.96 -7.67
C LEU A 265 -3.21 -10.77 -6.40
N ALA A 266 -4.38 -10.61 -5.79
CA ALA A 266 -4.78 -11.43 -4.64
C ALA A 266 -4.95 -12.90 -5.03
N GLY A 267 -5.45 -13.20 -6.23
CA GLY A 267 -5.57 -14.55 -6.77
C GLY A 267 -4.24 -15.28 -6.84
N VAL A 268 -3.16 -14.61 -7.25
CA VAL A 268 -1.80 -15.17 -7.26
C VAL A 268 -1.36 -15.61 -5.86
N GLY A 269 -1.68 -14.82 -4.83
CA GLY A 269 -1.36 -15.17 -3.43
C GLY A 269 -2.31 -16.19 -2.79
N LEU A 270 -3.60 -16.16 -3.12
CA LEU A 270 -4.60 -17.10 -2.60
C LEU A 270 -4.43 -18.50 -3.17
N VAL A 271 -3.98 -18.59 -4.42
CA VAL A 271 -3.78 -19.85 -5.13
C VAL A 271 -2.31 -19.94 -5.56
N PRO A 272 -1.42 -20.41 -4.68
CA PRO A 272 -0.02 -20.66 -5.02
C PRO A 272 0.10 -21.63 -6.19
N VAL A 273 1.16 -21.47 -6.98
CA VAL A 273 1.36 -22.23 -8.22
C VAL A 273 1.40 -23.75 -8.00
N ASN A 274 1.94 -24.21 -6.87
CA ASN A 274 1.98 -25.63 -6.49
C ASN A 274 0.62 -26.19 -6.05
N VAL A 275 -0.40 -25.34 -5.82
CA VAL A 275 -1.76 -25.76 -5.45
C VAL A 275 -2.64 -25.91 -6.70
N ASN A 276 -2.65 -24.90 -7.57
CA ASN A 276 -3.37 -24.95 -8.85
C ASN A 276 -2.70 -24.00 -9.85
N GLU A 277 -1.78 -24.57 -10.63
CA GLU A 277 -1.03 -23.83 -11.66
C GLU A 277 -1.94 -23.12 -12.68
N PRO A 278 -3.01 -23.73 -13.24
CA PRO A 278 -3.88 -23.03 -14.19
C PRO A 278 -4.50 -21.74 -13.65
N ILE A 279 -5.04 -21.76 -12.41
CA ILE A 279 -5.68 -20.59 -11.81
C ILE A 279 -4.62 -19.53 -11.43
N HIS A 280 -3.46 -19.97 -10.95
CA HIS A 280 -2.33 -19.09 -10.67
C HIS A 280 -1.88 -18.35 -11.93
N ASN A 281 -1.61 -19.09 -13.00
CA ASN A 281 -1.14 -18.54 -14.28
C ASN A 281 -2.18 -17.65 -14.94
N LEU A 282 -3.48 -17.99 -14.84
CA LEU A 282 -4.58 -17.14 -15.29
C LEU A 282 -4.61 -15.82 -14.51
N SER A 283 -4.40 -15.85 -13.20
CA SER A 283 -4.37 -14.66 -12.36
C SER A 283 -3.17 -13.77 -12.69
N ALA A 284 -1.96 -14.34 -12.74
CA ALA A 284 -0.73 -13.62 -13.04
C ALA A 284 -0.73 -13.02 -14.47
N SER A 285 -1.02 -13.85 -15.47
CA SER A 285 -1.06 -13.41 -16.87
C SER A 285 -2.24 -12.47 -17.12
N GLY A 286 -3.39 -12.72 -16.50
CA GLY A 286 -4.56 -11.86 -16.58
C GLY A 286 -4.27 -10.44 -16.08
N MET A 287 -3.55 -10.31 -14.96
CA MET A 287 -3.15 -8.99 -14.43
C MET A 287 -2.29 -8.23 -15.45
N ALA A 288 -1.31 -8.91 -16.05
CA ALA A 288 -0.45 -8.33 -17.09
C ALA A 288 -1.26 -7.92 -18.33
N LEU A 289 -2.23 -8.74 -18.76
CA LEU A 289 -3.11 -8.43 -19.90
C LEU A 289 -4.00 -7.21 -19.63
N VAL A 290 -4.58 -7.10 -18.43
CA VAL A 290 -5.39 -5.94 -18.04
C VAL A 290 -4.54 -4.67 -18.03
N TYR A 291 -3.32 -4.74 -17.48
CA TYR A 291 -2.35 -3.66 -17.51
C TYR A 291 -2.01 -3.22 -18.95
N VAL A 292 -1.62 -4.16 -19.82
CA VAL A 292 -1.31 -3.87 -21.24
C VAL A 292 -2.52 -3.26 -21.95
N GLY A 293 -3.72 -3.81 -21.71
CA GLY A 293 -4.97 -3.27 -22.24
C GLY A 293 -5.22 -1.83 -21.79
N LEU A 294 -4.94 -1.52 -20.53
CA LEU A 294 -5.05 -0.16 -19.98
C LEU A 294 -4.05 0.80 -20.63
N LEU A 295 -2.80 0.39 -20.86
CA LEU A 295 -1.80 1.21 -21.57
C LEU A 295 -2.24 1.49 -23.02
N ALA A 296 -2.65 0.45 -23.74
CA ALA A 296 -3.07 0.54 -25.14
C ALA A 296 -4.36 1.35 -25.32
N ALA A 297 -5.31 1.23 -24.38
CA ALA A 297 -6.56 1.99 -24.39
C ALA A 297 -6.41 3.40 -23.78
N GLY A 298 -5.31 3.66 -23.06
CA GLY A 298 -5.01 4.91 -22.37
C GLY A 298 -5.24 6.17 -23.20
N PRO A 299 -4.72 6.29 -24.44
CA PRO A 299 -4.96 7.46 -25.31
C PRO A 299 -6.43 7.79 -25.56
N ARG A 300 -7.30 6.77 -25.57
CA ARG A 300 -8.74 6.95 -25.76
C ARG A 300 -9.46 7.26 -24.45
N ILE A 301 -9.18 6.46 -23.41
CA ILE A 301 -9.86 6.56 -22.11
C ILE A 301 -9.42 7.83 -21.36
N LEU A 302 -8.14 8.17 -21.40
CA LEU A 302 -7.55 9.27 -20.62
C LEU A 302 -7.30 10.53 -21.46
N ARG A 303 -8.07 10.70 -22.54
CA ARG A 303 -7.97 11.88 -23.41
C ARG A 303 -8.16 13.15 -22.58
N GLY A 304 -7.15 14.02 -22.61
CA GLY A 304 -7.06 15.23 -21.78
C GLY A 304 -5.89 15.24 -20.80
N MET A 305 -5.24 14.10 -20.59
CA MET A 305 -3.96 14.02 -19.86
C MET A 305 -2.81 14.66 -20.68
N PRO A 306 -1.72 15.12 -20.01
CA PRO A 306 -0.56 15.70 -20.67
C PRO A 306 0.12 14.77 -21.68
N THR A 307 0.71 15.30 -22.75
CA THR A 307 1.39 14.49 -23.79
C THR A 307 2.51 13.61 -23.22
N PHE A 308 3.29 14.12 -22.27
CA PHE A 308 4.36 13.35 -21.63
C PHE A 308 3.86 12.14 -20.82
N TYR A 309 2.61 12.17 -20.35
CA TYR A 309 1.99 10.97 -19.77
C TYR A 309 1.86 9.85 -20.81
N PHE A 310 1.38 10.17 -22.01
CA PHE A 310 1.25 9.17 -23.08
C PHE A 310 2.60 8.67 -23.58
N LEU A 311 3.60 9.55 -23.68
CA LEU A 311 4.97 9.13 -24.01
C LEU A 311 5.49 8.12 -22.98
N SER A 312 5.33 8.40 -21.69
CA SER A 312 5.73 7.45 -20.64
C SER A 312 4.94 6.13 -20.72
N THR A 313 3.64 6.19 -20.98
CA THR A 313 2.78 5.01 -21.15
C THR A 313 3.22 4.14 -22.31
N TRP A 314 3.58 4.72 -23.46
CA TRP A 314 4.13 3.98 -24.59
C TRP A 314 5.51 3.39 -24.30
N ALA A 315 6.35 4.09 -23.54
CA ALA A 315 7.64 3.54 -23.10
C ALA A 315 7.44 2.30 -22.21
N PHE A 316 6.55 2.36 -21.22
CA PHE A 316 6.22 1.21 -20.38
C PHE A 316 5.64 0.03 -21.18
N LEU A 317 4.78 0.30 -22.17
CA LEU A 317 4.25 -0.73 -23.05
C LEU A 317 5.36 -1.36 -23.90
N ALA A 318 6.21 -0.54 -24.53
CA ALA A 318 7.32 -1.00 -25.34
C ALA A 318 8.30 -1.83 -24.49
N SER A 319 8.65 -1.38 -23.28
CA SER A 319 9.47 -2.15 -22.35
C SER A 319 8.83 -3.50 -22.02
N THR A 320 7.52 -3.54 -21.77
CA THR A 320 6.80 -4.79 -21.49
C THR A 320 6.90 -5.76 -22.68
N VAL A 321 6.68 -5.27 -23.91
CA VAL A 321 6.80 -6.08 -25.13
C VAL A 321 8.23 -6.59 -25.33
N VAL A 322 9.24 -5.72 -25.16
CA VAL A 322 10.65 -6.10 -25.25
C VAL A 322 11.00 -7.18 -24.23
N THR A 323 10.55 -7.03 -22.98
CA THR A 323 10.76 -8.04 -21.92
C THR A 323 10.15 -9.39 -22.31
N VAL A 324 8.93 -9.41 -22.87
CA VAL A 324 8.30 -10.65 -23.35
C VAL A 324 9.07 -11.26 -24.53
N VAL A 325 9.55 -10.46 -25.48
CA VAL A 325 10.35 -10.94 -26.61
C VAL A 325 11.68 -11.54 -26.12
N LEU A 326 12.40 -10.86 -25.23
CA LEU A 326 13.65 -11.35 -24.67
C LEU A 326 13.46 -12.69 -23.95
N PHE A 327 12.39 -12.81 -23.16
CA PHE A 327 12.01 -14.09 -22.54
C PHE A 327 11.73 -15.17 -23.59
N ALA A 328 10.92 -14.87 -24.61
CA ALA A 328 10.57 -15.83 -25.67
C ALA A 328 11.79 -16.30 -26.48
N THR A 329 12.83 -15.47 -26.60
CA THR A 329 14.10 -15.84 -27.24
C THR A 329 15.08 -16.59 -26.33
N GLY A 330 14.72 -16.80 -25.05
CA GLY A 330 15.55 -17.51 -24.06
C GLY A 330 16.68 -16.66 -23.46
N TYR A 331 16.62 -15.33 -23.54
CA TYR A 331 17.67 -14.44 -23.02
C TYR A 331 17.75 -14.45 -21.48
N PHE A 332 16.61 -14.55 -20.79
CA PHE A 332 16.52 -14.74 -19.34
C PHE A 332 15.36 -15.67 -18.96
N GLY A 333 15.39 -16.21 -17.74
CA GLY A 333 14.38 -17.14 -17.23
C GLY A 333 13.07 -16.47 -16.77
N LEU A 334 12.08 -17.30 -16.43
CA LEU A 334 10.72 -16.86 -16.06
C LEU A 334 10.70 -15.91 -14.86
N THR A 335 11.55 -16.15 -13.85
CA THR A 335 11.70 -15.24 -12.70
C THR A 335 12.02 -13.80 -13.12
N ALA A 336 12.94 -13.63 -14.08
CA ALA A 336 13.32 -12.30 -14.54
C ALA A 336 12.18 -11.62 -15.31
N LEU A 337 11.44 -12.37 -16.13
CA LEU A 337 10.22 -11.90 -16.77
C LEU A 337 9.23 -11.36 -15.73
N GLU A 338 8.91 -12.17 -14.73
CA GLU A 338 7.91 -11.84 -13.71
C GLU A 338 8.32 -10.62 -12.90
N ILE A 339 9.57 -10.55 -12.42
CA ILE A 339 10.08 -9.40 -11.67
C ILE A 339 10.01 -8.12 -12.50
N ILE A 340 10.46 -8.16 -13.76
CA ILE A 340 10.47 -6.97 -14.63
C ILE A 340 9.04 -6.53 -14.94
N VAL A 341 8.15 -7.44 -15.31
CA VAL A 341 6.74 -7.11 -15.60
C VAL A 341 6.05 -6.54 -14.35
N PHE A 342 6.26 -7.13 -13.17
CA PHE A 342 5.77 -6.59 -11.92
C PHE A 342 6.31 -5.17 -11.66
N ALA A 343 7.61 -4.96 -11.80
CA ALA A 343 8.24 -3.65 -11.64
C ALA A 343 7.70 -2.61 -12.64
N LEU A 344 7.44 -3.01 -13.89
CA LEU A 344 6.86 -2.14 -14.92
C LEU A 344 5.42 -1.75 -14.58
N ILE A 345 4.58 -2.69 -14.14
CA ILE A 345 3.20 -2.41 -13.70
C ILE A 345 3.20 -1.36 -12.59
N PHE A 346 3.95 -1.62 -11.53
CA PHE A 346 4.00 -0.74 -10.36
C PHE A 346 4.69 0.60 -10.66
N GLY A 347 5.75 0.59 -11.48
CA GLY A 347 6.42 1.80 -11.95
C GLY A 347 5.49 2.69 -12.77
N TRP A 348 4.72 2.10 -13.69
CA TRP A 348 3.71 2.83 -14.45
C TRP A 348 2.63 3.42 -13.55
N ILE A 349 2.12 2.66 -12.57
CA ILE A 349 1.13 3.16 -11.60
C ILE A 349 1.65 4.41 -10.89
N ALA A 350 2.92 4.40 -10.43
CA ALA A 350 3.53 5.56 -9.78
C ALA A 350 3.60 6.79 -10.71
N VAL A 351 3.96 6.59 -11.98
CA VAL A 351 3.99 7.67 -12.99
C VAL A 351 2.59 8.18 -13.29
N PHE A 352 1.61 7.30 -13.48
CA PHE A 352 0.21 7.63 -13.73
C PHE A 352 -0.36 8.55 -12.63
N ILE A 353 -0.11 8.24 -11.37
CA ILE A 353 -0.59 9.05 -10.23
C ILE A 353 0.05 10.42 -10.20
N ARG A 354 1.35 10.50 -10.49
CA ARG A 354 2.05 11.78 -10.53
C ARG A 354 1.43 12.69 -11.58
N PHE A 355 1.14 12.18 -12.77
CA PHE A 355 0.44 12.93 -13.82
C PHE A 355 -1.01 13.26 -13.45
N LEU A 356 -1.72 12.37 -12.75
CA LEU A 356 -3.06 12.62 -12.25
C LEU A 356 -3.08 13.81 -11.27
N GLY A 357 -2.11 13.85 -10.35
CA GLY A 357 -1.91 14.94 -9.41
C GLY A 357 -1.58 16.27 -10.08
N VAL A 358 -0.63 16.28 -11.03
CA VAL A 358 -0.26 17.48 -11.80
C VAL A 358 -1.45 18.00 -12.61
N THR A 359 -2.20 17.12 -13.28
CA THR A 359 -3.40 17.50 -14.04
C THR A 359 -4.49 18.03 -13.11
N GLY A 360 -4.53 17.60 -11.85
CA GLY A 360 -5.43 18.10 -10.82
C GLY A 360 -5.11 19.50 -10.30
N GLN A 361 -3.89 20.01 -10.50
CA GLN A 361 -3.52 21.37 -10.09
C GLN A 361 -4.23 22.39 -11.00
N THR A 362 -4.79 23.43 -10.39
CA THR A 362 -5.22 24.64 -11.09
C THR A 362 -3.97 25.43 -11.46
N GLU A 363 -3.93 25.91 -12.70
CA GLU A 363 -3.04 27.03 -13.06
C GLU A 363 -3.45 28.28 -12.28
#